data_AF-A0A173UWG3-F1
#
_entry.id   AF-A0A173UWG3-F1
#
_cell.length_a   1.000
_cell.length_b   1.000
_cell.length_c   1.000
_cell.angle_alpha   90.00
_cell.angle_beta   90.00
_cell.angle_gamma   90.00
#
_symmetry.space_group_name_H-M   'P 1'
#
loop_
_entity.id
_entity.type
_entity.pdbx_description
1 polymer ?
#
loop_
_entity_poly.entity_id
_entity_poly.type
_entity_poly.pdbx_seq_one_letter_code
_entity_poly.pdbx_strand_id
1 'polypeptide(L)'
;MDKVTLDGLEVGTKYKLSGWQMLKEENAELLIDGKHVDNDYTFTADSEKMTVEITYSFDGSALGGQNLVTFEELYDMSNPKEPVKVAEHKDINDDGQTVLITERIIKIHTTATDKNGKKEIEAGKDVTIVDKVTLDGLEVGTKYKLSGWQMLKEENAELLIDGKKVSNDYEFTADSEKMTVEIAFTFDGSSLGGKNLVTFEELYDMTNPDEPKKVTEHKDITDDGQTVTIKEVPEVPDTPKDTDTPDTPSTVTKTSDSPKTGDNTNIYAYLAMLGLSCVGLGGMLYFKRRRKKL
;
A
#
# COMPACT_ATOMS: atom_id res chain seq x y z
N MET A 1 -16.07 30.94 6.91
CA MET A 1 -16.42 32.30 7.36
C MET A 1 -16.34 33.17 6.12
N ASP A 2 -17.35 33.98 5.90
CA ASP A 2 -17.42 34.96 4.82
C ASP A 2 -17.49 36.38 5.41
N LYS A 3 -16.88 37.35 4.71
CA LYS A 3 -16.73 38.73 5.16
C LYS A 3 -17.34 39.68 4.15
N VAL A 4 -18.54 40.15 4.45
CA VAL A 4 -19.37 40.96 3.54
C VAL A 4 -19.17 42.44 3.82
N THR A 5 -18.76 43.20 2.80
CA THR A 5 -18.71 44.66 2.87
C THR A 5 -19.99 45.24 2.28
N LEU A 6 -20.70 46.02 3.09
CA LEU A 6 -21.96 46.67 2.75
C LEU A 6 -21.74 48.18 2.62
N ASP A 7 -22.36 48.79 1.60
CA ASP A 7 -22.30 50.23 1.32
C ASP A 7 -23.71 50.75 1.01
N GLY A 8 -23.97 52.01 1.35
CA GLY A 8 -25.28 52.64 1.15
C GLY A 8 -26.36 52.23 2.15
N LEU A 9 -25.99 51.79 3.36
CA LEU A 9 -26.94 51.46 4.41
C LEU A 9 -27.58 52.72 5.01
N GLU A 10 -28.85 52.63 5.42
CA GLU A 10 -29.50 53.70 6.19
C GLU A 10 -29.20 53.51 7.68
N VAL A 11 -28.51 54.48 8.29
CA VAL A 11 -28.13 54.42 9.72
C VAL A 11 -29.37 54.38 10.60
N GLY A 12 -29.42 53.42 11.52
CA GLY A 12 -30.55 53.14 12.39
C GLY A 12 -31.56 52.14 11.82
N THR A 13 -31.45 51.79 10.53
CA THR A 13 -32.29 50.77 9.90
C THR A 13 -31.82 49.37 10.27
N LYS A 14 -32.77 48.47 10.51
CA LYS A 14 -32.51 47.06 10.81
C LYS A 14 -32.42 46.28 9.50
N TYR A 15 -31.37 45.48 9.36
CA TYR A 15 -31.14 44.64 8.20
C TYR A 15 -30.97 43.17 8.60
N LYS A 16 -31.25 42.28 7.66
CA LYS A 16 -30.95 40.85 7.73
C LYS A 16 -30.07 40.48 6.54
N LEU A 17 -28.88 39.98 6.81
CA LEU A 17 -28.00 39.36 5.83
C LEU A 17 -28.25 37.85 5.89
N SER A 18 -28.70 37.28 4.78
CA SER A 18 -28.91 35.83 4.61
C SER A 18 -27.85 35.31 3.65
N GLY A 19 -27.15 34.24 4.00
CA GLY A 19 -26.19 33.62 3.10
C GLY A 19 -26.24 32.10 3.15
N TRP A 20 -25.79 31.46 2.07
CA TRP A 20 -25.79 30.00 1.91
C TRP A 20 -24.66 29.53 1.01
N GLN A 21 -24.30 28.25 1.15
CA GLN A 21 -23.25 27.61 0.35
C GLN A 21 -23.83 26.95 -0.91
N MET A 22 -23.12 27.09 -2.01
CA MET A 22 -23.39 26.45 -3.30
C MET A 22 -22.27 25.46 -3.64
N LEU A 23 -22.61 24.32 -4.24
CA LEU A 23 -21.67 23.47 -4.96
C LEU A 23 -21.39 24.12 -6.34
N LYS A 24 -20.15 24.55 -6.59
CA LYS A 24 -19.78 25.28 -7.81
C LYS A 24 -20.03 24.47 -9.08
N GLU A 25 -19.56 23.23 -9.07
CA GLU A 25 -19.60 22.34 -10.23
C GLU A 25 -21.03 21.94 -10.63
N GLU A 26 -21.92 21.80 -9.64
CA GLU A 26 -23.32 21.41 -9.85
C GLU A 26 -24.24 22.60 -10.04
N ASN A 27 -23.77 23.81 -9.70
CA ASN A 27 -24.59 25.01 -9.58
C ASN A 27 -25.87 24.75 -8.74
N ALA A 28 -25.69 24.05 -7.62
CA ALA A 28 -26.74 23.59 -6.73
C ALA A 28 -26.46 24.03 -5.30
N GLU A 29 -27.52 24.23 -4.52
CA GLU A 29 -27.39 24.56 -3.10
C GLU A 29 -26.81 23.37 -2.33
N LEU A 30 -25.86 23.64 -1.43
CA LEU A 30 -25.26 22.61 -0.60
C LEU A 30 -26.27 22.13 0.44
N LEU A 31 -26.57 20.83 0.40
CA LEU A 31 -27.38 20.14 1.39
C LEU A 31 -26.53 19.15 2.19
N ILE A 32 -26.57 19.25 3.52
CA ILE A 32 -26.00 18.27 4.44
C ILE A 32 -27.14 17.65 5.24
N ASP A 33 -27.28 16.32 5.18
CA ASP A 33 -28.41 15.58 5.76
C ASP A 33 -29.79 16.12 5.34
N GLY A 34 -29.90 16.58 4.09
CA GLY A 34 -31.12 17.16 3.53
C GLY A 34 -31.46 18.57 4.06
N LYS A 35 -30.54 19.23 4.77
CA LYS A 35 -30.69 20.61 5.25
C LYS A 35 -29.76 21.55 4.50
N HIS A 36 -30.23 22.75 4.25
CA HIS A 36 -29.43 23.80 3.63
C HIS A 36 -28.31 24.23 4.56
N VAL A 37 -27.13 24.47 3.98
CA VAL A 37 -26.01 25.09 4.67
C VAL A 37 -26.14 26.60 4.51
N ASP A 38 -26.96 27.20 5.36
CA ASP A 38 -27.24 28.62 5.40
C ASP A 38 -27.01 29.24 6.79
N ASN A 39 -26.93 30.56 6.84
CA ASN A 39 -26.95 31.31 8.08
C ASN A 39 -27.58 32.68 7.84
N ASP A 40 -28.22 33.21 8.88
CA ASP A 40 -28.89 34.50 8.90
C ASP A 40 -28.31 35.36 10.01
N TYR A 41 -27.86 36.57 9.67
CA TYR A 41 -27.37 37.55 10.63
C TYR A 41 -28.17 38.84 10.55
N THR A 42 -28.74 39.26 11.69
CA THR A 42 -29.54 40.48 11.79
C THR A 42 -28.78 41.54 12.58
N PHE A 43 -28.72 42.76 12.05
CA PHE A 43 -28.04 43.89 12.68
C PHE A 43 -28.81 45.19 12.47
N THR A 44 -28.44 46.24 13.21
CA THR A 44 -28.91 47.61 12.96
C THR A 44 -27.72 48.41 12.47
N ALA A 45 -27.87 49.11 11.35
CA ALA A 45 -26.77 49.84 10.75
C ALA A 45 -26.33 51.00 11.65
N ASP A 46 -25.05 51.09 12.00
CA ASP A 46 -24.47 52.20 12.74
C ASP A 46 -23.67 53.17 11.84
N SER A 47 -23.45 52.77 10.59
CA SER A 47 -22.73 53.48 9.55
C SER A 47 -23.32 53.15 8.18
N GLU A 48 -23.21 54.07 7.22
CA GLU A 48 -23.59 53.82 5.82
C GLU A 48 -22.74 52.71 5.18
N LYS A 49 -21.54 52.49 5.71
CA LYS A 49 -20.63 51.39 5.33
C LYS A 49 -20.31 50.52 6.52
N MET A 50 -20.49 49.22 6.36
CA MET A 50 -20.21 48.24 7.40
C MET A 50 -19.54 47.01 6.82
N THR A 51 -18.87 46.26 7.68
CA THR A 51 -18.42 44.91 7.36
C THR A 51 -19.02 43.94 8.36
N VAL A 52 -19.64 42.89 7.83
CA VAL A 52 -20.30 41.85 8.61
C VAL A 52 -19.61 40.52 8.31
N GLU A 53 -19.41 39.70 9.33
CA GLU A 53 -18.85 38.36 9.19
C GLU A 53 -19.93 37.32 9.45
N ILE A 54 -20.09 36.36 8.54
CA ILE A 54 -21.03 35.25 8.67
C ILE A 54 -20.27 33.93 8.65
N THR A 55 -20.64 33.02 9.56
CA THR A 55 -19.95 31.73 9.72
C THR A 55 -20.89 30.58 9.43
N TYR A 56 -20.43 29.66 8.59
CA TYR A 56 -21.11 28.40 8.28
C TYR A 56 -20.38 27.28 9.01
N SER A 57 -21.13 26.36 9.62
CA SER A 57 -20.59 25.20 10.31
C SER A 57 -21.40 23.98 9.94
N PHE A 58 -20.74 23.00 9.33
CA PHE A 58 -21.34 21.77 8.83
C PHE A 58 -20.25 20.69 8.72
N ASP A 59 -20.66 19.44 8.58
CA ASP A 59 -19.75 18.34 8.29
C ASP A 59 -19.39 18.34 6.79
N GLY A 60 -18.15 18.72 6.48
CA GLY A 60 -17.63 18.76 5.12
C GLY A 60 -16.80 17.53 4.72
N SER A 61 -16.77 16.48 5.55
CA SER A 61 -15.90 15.30 5.35
C SER A 61 -16.10 14.62 3.98
N ALA A 62 -17.34 14.62 3.47
CA ALA A 62 -17.69 14.07 2.16
C ALA A 62 -17.46 15.03 0.96
N LEU A 63 -17.08 16.29 1.21
CA LEU A 63 -16.94 17.32 0.18
C LEU A 63 -15.51 17.48 -0.34
N GLY A 64 -14.59 16.58 0.03
CA GLY A 64 -13.23 16.58 -0.51
C GLY A 64 -13.23 16.67 -2.03
N GLY A 65 -12.47 17.62 -2.56
CA GLY A 65 -12.32 17.91 -3.99
C GLY A 65 -13.32 18.93 -4.55
N GLN A 66 -14.36 19.30 -3.79
CA GLN A 66 -15.41 20.18 -4.28
C GLN A 66 -15.12 21.66 -4.01
N ASN A 67 -15.59 22.53 -4.89
CA ASN A 67 -15.56 23.98 -4.68
C ASN A 67 -16.90 24.45 -4.11
N LEU A 68 -16.85 25.15 -2.98
CA LEU A 68 -18.00 25.81 -2.39
C LEU A 68 -17.97 27.30 -2.71
N VAL A 69 -19.12 27.87 -3.06
CA VAL A 69 -19.28 29.31 -3.27
C VAL A 69 -20.32 29.85 -2.32
N THR A 70 -20.03 30.96 -1.64
CA THR A 70 -21.02 31.62 -0.77
C THR A 70 -21.86 32.60 -1.58
N PHE A 71 -23.18 32.51 -1.42
CA PHE A 71 -24.15 33.47 -1.94
C PHE A 71 -24.77 34.24 -0.79
N GLU A 72 -25.11 35.51 -1.02
CA GLU A 72 -25.72 36.36 -0.01
C GLU A 72 -26.86 37.24 -0.55
N GLU A 73 -27.84 37.52 0.31
CA GLU A 73 -28.90 38.51 0.11
C GLU A 73 -29.02 39.42 1.34
N LEU A 74 -29.20 40.72 1.11
CA LEU A 74 -29.47 41.70 2.15
C LEU A 74 -30.94 42.14 2.09
N TYR A 75 -31.60 42.08 3.23
CA TYR A 75 -32.99 42.49 3.40
C TYR A 75 -33.10 43.66 4.38
N ASP A 76 -33.86 44.69 3.99
CA ASP A 76 -34.36 45.72 4.89
C ASP A 76 -35.51 45.15 5.73
N MET A 77 -35.37 45.26 7.05
CA MET A 77 -36.29 44.71 8.05
C MET A 77 -37.15 45.79 8.73
N SER A 78 -37.24 46.99 8.16
CA SER A 78 -38.06 48.11 8.68
C SER A 78 -39.53 47.71 8.85
N ASN A 79 -40.06 46.92 7.91
CA ASN A 79 -41.33 46.22 8.08
C ASN A 79 -41.06 44.72 8.33
N PRO A 80 -41.10 44.23 9.59
CA PRO A 80 -40.78 42.84 9.89
C PRO A 80 -41.77 41.82 9.32
N LYS A 81 -42.95 42.26 8.85
CA LYS A 81 -43.93 41.38 8.20
C LYS A 81 -43.67 41.25 6.69
N GLU A 82 -42.97 42.20 6.10
CA GLU A 82 -42.68 42.24 4.67
C GLU A 82 -41.23 42.72 4.47
N PRO A 83 -40.23 41.88 4.79
CA PRO A 83 -38.83 42.19 4.50
C PRO A 83 -38.63 42.47 3.01
N VAL A 84 -37.86 43.51 2.68
CA VAL A 84 -37.60 43.91 1.30
C VAL A 84 -36.16 43.58 0.96
N LYS A 85 -35.92 42.77 -0.09
CA LYS A 85 -34.56 42.55 -0.59
C LYS A 85 -34.03 43.83 -1.21
N VAL A 86 -32.86 44.28 -0.76
CA VAL A 86 -32.24 45.54 -1.20
C VAL A 86 -30.91 45.34 -1.93
N ALA A 87 -30.23 44.21 -1.72
CA ALA A 87 -29.02 43.84 -2.45
C ALA A 87 -28.83 42.31 -2.47
N GLU A 88 -28.02 41.81 -3.40
CA GLU A 88 -27.59 40.42 -3.46
C GLU A 88 -26.20 40.29 -4.10
N HIS A 89 -25.50 39.23 -3.75
CA HIS A 89 -24.29 38.77 -4.42
C HIS A 89 -24.41 37.26 -4.66
N LYS A 90 -24.60 36.88 -5.92
CA LYS A 90 -24.91 35.50 -6.34
C LYS A 90 -24.19 35.14 -7.63
N ASP A 91 -22.87 35.16 -7.58
CA ASP A 91 -22.04 34.77 -8.72
C ASP A 91 -21.29 33.47 -8.41
N ILE A 92 -21.72 32.38 -9.05
CA ILE A 92 -21.12 31.04 -8.92
C ILE A 92 -19.65 31.01 -9.41
N ASN A 93 -19.23 32.00 -10.19
CA ASN A 93 -17.87 32.09 -10.72
C ASN A 93 -17.00 33.09 -9.94
N ASP A 94 -17.48 33.64 -8.81
CA ASP A 94 -16.68 34.53 -8.00
C ASP A 94 -15.60 33.75 -7.24
N ASP A 95 -14.38 33.82 -7.75
CA ASP A 95 -13.21 33.20 -7.12
C ASP A 95 -12.89 33.80 -5.74
N GLY A 96 -13.34 35.03 -5.46
CA GLY A 96 -13.25 35.66 -4.15
C GLY A 96 -14.18 35.03 -3.10
N GLN A 97 -15.31 34.46 -3.53
CA GLN A 97 -16.27 33.74 -2.70
C GLN A 97 -16.12 32.21 -2.81
N THR A 98 -15.16 31.71 -3.61
CA THR A 98 -14.94 30.27 -3.82
C THR A 98 -13.90 29.71 -2.83
N VAL A 99 -14.24 28.60 -2.17
CA VAL A 99 -13.33 27.81 -1.33
C VAL A 99 -13.26 26.37 -1.84
N LEU A 100 -12.06 25.89 -2.13
CA LEU A 100 -11.80 24.47 -2.40
C LEU A 100 -11.72 23.69 -1.10
N ILE A 101 -12.58 22.68 -0.93
CA ILE A 101 -12.41 21.67 0.11
C ILE A 101 -11.40 20.65 -0.40
N THR A 102 -10.20 20.60 0.18
CA THR A 102 -9.16 19.69 -0.29
C THR A 102 -9.50 18.24 0.05
N GLU A 103 -9.32 17.31 -0.90
CA GLU A 103 -9.38 15.87 -0.61
C GLU A 103 -8.31 15.49 0.43
N ARG A 104 -8.70 14.67 1.40
CA ARG A 104 -7.76 14.03 2.31
C ARG A 104 -7.02 12.94 1.54
N ILE A 105 -5.70 13.07 1.45
CA ILE A 105 -4.83 12.08 0.80
C ILE A 105 -4.27 11.16 1.88
N ILE A 106 -4.62 9.88 1.83
CA ILE A 106 -4.01 8.83 2.66
C ILE A 106 -2.82 8.25 1.92
N LYS A 107 -1.65 8.26 2.53
CA LYS A 107 -0.44 7.60 2.00
C LYS A 107 -0.35 6.19 2.55
N ILE A 108 -0.03 5.24 1.67
CA ILE A 108 0.17 3.83 2.00
C ILE A 108 1.62 3.43 1.68
N HIS A 109 2.26 2.74 2.62
CA HIS A 109 3.56 2.11 2.44
C HIS A 109 3.53 0.72 3.03
N THR A 110 3.92 -0.28 2.24
CA THR A 110 3.74 -1.69 2.60
C THR A 110 5.07 -2.44 2.54
N THR A 111 5.16 -3.55 3.28
CA THR A 111 6.31 -4.45 3.24
C THR A 111 5.88 -5.87 3.58
N ALA A 112 5.93 -6.76 2.58
CA ALA A 112 5.59 -8.17 2.73
C ALA A 112 6.80 -9.03 3.14
N THR A 113 6.65 -9.86 4.17
CA THR A 113 7.69 -10.78 4.67
C THR A 113 7.10 -12.09 5.19
N ASP A 114 7.93 -13.04 5.59
CA ASP A 114 7.51 -14.16 6.43
C ASP A 114 7.30 -13.70 7.89
N LYS A 115 6.84 -14.61 8.76
CA LYS A 115 6.66 -14.35 10.21
C LYS A 115 7.94 -13.91 10.94
N ASN A 116 9.11 -14.10 10.34
CA ASN A 116 10.42 -13.76 10.90
C ASN A 116 11.05 -12.53 10.22
N GLY A 117 10.32 -11.83 9.35
CA GLY A 117 10.80 -10.65 8.62
C GLY A 117 11.70 -10.96 7.42
N LYS A 118 11.68 -12.19 6.89
CA LYS A 118 12.45 -12.62 5.72
C LYS A 118 11.65 -12.49 4.43
N LYS A 119 12.37 -12.37 3.31
CA LYS A 119 11.83 -12.29 1.95
C LYS A 119 11.78 -13.63 1.21
N GLU A 120 12.27 -14.68 1.84
CA GLU A 120 12.36 -16.02 1.25
C GLU A 120 11.66 -17.01 2.18
N ILE A 121 10.74 -17.81 1.62
CA ILE A 121 9.92 -18.76 2.36
C ILE A 121 10.04 -20.12 1.67
N GLU A 122 10.27 -21.20 2.42
CA GLU A 122 10.26 -22.55 1.83
C GLU A 122 8.84 -22.94 1.40
N ALA A 123 8.70 -23.54 0.22
CA ALA A 123 7.43 -24.08 -0.25
C ALA A 123 6.91 -25.14 0.73
N GLY A 124 5.61 -25.17 0.95
CA GLY A 124 4.99 -26.13 1.85
C GLY A 124 3.50 -25.88 2.02
N LYS A 125 2.85 -26.76 2.79
CA LYS A 125 1.40 -26.75 2.98
C LYS A 125 0.87 -25.52 3.73
N ASP A 126 1.72 -24.89 4.54
CA ASP A 126 1.35 -23.78 5.41
C ASP A 126 2.31 -22.60 5.22
N VAL A 127 2.33 -22.02 4.01
CA VAL A 127 3.07 -20.78 3.75
C VAL A 127 2.31 -19.63 4.39
N THR A 128 3.00 -18.74 5.11
CA THR A 128 2.40 -17.50 5.61
C THR A 128 3.22 -16.29 5.20
N ILE A 129 2.56 -15.36 4.51
CA ILE A 129 3.09 -14.03 4.20
C ILE A 129 2.40 -13.04 5.14
N VAL A 130 3.17 -12.18 5.78
CA VAL A 130 2.72 -11.08 6.62
C VAL A 130 3.11 -9.79 5.92
N ASP A 131 2.11 -8.99 5.58
CA ASP A 131 2.30 -7.67 5.03
C ASP A 131 2.11 -6.60 6.11
N LYS A 132 3.09 -5.72 6.23
CA LYS A 132 3.11 -4.62 7.19
C LYS A 132 2.75 -3.32 6.48
N VAL A 133 1.57 -2.80 6.77
CA VAL A 133 1.00 -1.61 6.13
C VAL A 133 1.10 -0.41 7.04
N THR A 134 1.87 0.60 6.64
CA THR A 134 1.91 1.92 7.27
C THR A 134 0.99 2.86 6.51
N LEU A 135 0.05 3.47 7.24
CA LEU A 135 -0.95 4.42 6.73
C LEU A 135 -0.72 5.78 7.39
N ASP A 136 -0.76 6.85 6.60
CA ASP A 136 -0.54 8.23 7.04
C ASP A 136 -1.61 9.14 6.44
N GLY A 137 -2.29 9.92 7.29
CA GLY A 137 -3.42 10.77 6.91
C GLY A 137 -4.79 10.13 7.16
N LEU A 138 -4.90 9.16 8.08
CA LEU A 138 -6.18 8.58 8.51
C LEU A 138 -7.02 9.58 9.31
N GLU A 139 -8.32 9.38 9.34
CA GLU A 139 -9.22 10.10 10.24
C GLU A 139 -9.45 9.35 11.54
N VAL A 140 -9.06 9.96 12.66
CA VAL A 140 -9.25 9.36 13.99
C VAL A 140 -10.74 9.15 14.26
N GLY A 141 -11.10 7.94 14.67
CA GLY A 141 -12.48 7.50 14.91
C GLY A 141 -13.17 6.89 13.69
N THR A 142 -12.61 7.05 12.49
CA THR A 142 -13.18 6.46 11.26
C THR A 142 -12.85 4.97 11.17
N LYS A 143 -13.83 4.18 10.74
CA LYS A 143 -13.66 2.75 10.47
C LYS A 143 -13.12 2.55 9.06
N TYR A 144 -12.08 1.74 8.94
CA TYR A 144 -11.46 1.38 7.67
C TYR A 144 -11.44 -0.13 7.46
N LYS A 145 -11.39 -0.53 6.19
CA LYS A 145 -11.16 -1.91 5.77
C LYS A 145 -9.93 -1.96 4.85
N LEU A 146 -8.89 -2.64 5.28
CA LEU A 146 -7.73 -2.98 4.47
C LEU A 146 -7.98 -4.34 3.81
N SER A 147 -8.04 -4.38 2.48
CA SER A 147 -8.23 -5.62 1.71
C SER A 147 -6.92 -5.92 0.97
N GLY A 148 -6.35 -7.10 1.17
CA GLY A 148 -5.09 -7.50 0.55
C GLY A 148 -5.19 -8.84 -0.18
N TRP A 149 -4.33 -9.06 -1.18
CA TRP A 149 -4.25 -10.32 -1.91
C TRP A 149 -2.88 -10.55 -2.53
N GLN A 150 -2.58 -11.83 -2.81
CA GLN A 150 -1.32 -12.24 -3.40
C GLN A 150 -1.43 -12.30 -4.93
N MET A 151 -0.39 -11.81 -5.59
CA MET A 151 -0.19 -11.87 -7.04
C MET A 151 0.98 -12.78 -7.38
N LEU A 152 0.87 -13.59 -8.43
CA LEU A 152 2.01 -14.26 -9.06
C LEU A 152 2.75 -13.26 -9.94
N LYS A 153 3.99 -12.91 -9.56
CA LYS A 153 4.79 -11.87 -10.24
C LYS A 153 5.03 -12.20 -11.70
N GLU A 154 5.36 -13.45 -12.00
CA GLU A 154 5.73 -13.90 -13.35
C GLU A 154 4.55 -13.87 -14.33
N GLU A 155 3.33 -14.00 -13.82
CA GLU A 155 2.11 -14.11 -14.61
C GLU A 155 1.28 -12.83 -14.59
N ASN A 156 1.61 -11.89 -13.69
CA ASN A 156 0.83 -10.70 -13.38
C ASN A 156 -0.65 -11.04 -13.15
N ALA A 157 -0.89 -12.12 -12.40
CA ALA A 157 -2.20 -12.69 -12.16
C ALA A 157 -2.42 -12.93 -10.66
N GLU A 158 -3.68 -12.88 -10.21
CA GLU A 158 -4.02 -13.22 -8.83
C GLU A 158 -3.63 -14.67 -8.51
N LEU A 159 -3.03 -14.88 -7.34
CA LEU A 159 -2.74 -16.23 -6.87
C LEU A 159 -4.04 -16.94 -6.49
N LEU A 160 -4.30 -18.06 -7.16
CA LEU A 160 -5.43 -18.94 -6.86
C LEU A 160 -4.93 -20.27 -6.27
N ILE A 161 -5.44 -20.64 -5.11
CA ILE A 161 -5.26 -21.97 -4.50
C ILE A 161 -6.63 -22.65 -4.45
N ASP A 162 -6.75 -23.84 -5.02
CA ASP A 162 -8.02 -24.57 -5.19
C ASP A 162 -9.14 -23.72 -5.85
N GLY A 163 -8.75 -22.87 -6.81
CA GLY A 163 -9.68 -21.97 -7.51
C GLY A 163 -10.17 -20.78 -6.69
N LYS A 164 -9.61 -20.54 -5.49
CA LYS A 164 -9.94 -19.40 -4.64
C LYS A 164 -8.76 -18.44 -4.57
N LYS A 165 -9.06 -17.14 -4.61
CA LYS A 165 -8.07 -16.09 -4.43
C LYS A 165 -7.47 -16.16 -3.03
N VAL A 166 -6.14 -16.08 -2.95
CA VAL A 166 -5.43 -15.86 -1.69
C VAL A 166 -5.55 -14.39 -1.32
N SER A 167 -6.54 -14.08 -0.50
CA SER A 167 -6.83 -12.74 0.00
C SER A 167 -7.21 -12.76 1.47
N ASN A 168 -7.08 -11.61 2.12
CA ASN A 168 -7.55 -11.40 3.48
C ASN A 168 -7.99 -9.95 3.63
N ASP A 169 -8.94 -9.73 4.54
CA ASP A 169 -9.47 -8.42 4.86
C ASP A 169 -9.26 -8.15 6.36
N TYR A 170 -8.88 -6.93 6.70
CA TYR A 170 -8.68 -6.47 8.07
C TYR A 170 -9.43 -5.15 8.29
N GLU A 171 -10.40 -5.17 9.20
CA GLU A 171 -11.13 -3.98 9.61
C GLU A 171 -10.56 -3.41 10.91
N PHE A 172 -10.40 -2.10 10.97
CA PHE A 172 -9.94 -1.39 12.16
C PHE A 172 -10.59 -0.01 12.26
N THR A 173 -10.58 0.56 13.46
CA THR A 173 -10.96 1.96 13.68
C THR A 173 -9.68 2.73 13.96
N ALA A 174 -9.46 3.83 13.25
CA ALA A 174 -8.23 4.58 13.40
C ALA A 174 -8.19 5.29 14.77
N ASP A 175 -7.13 5.06 15.54
CA ASP A 175 -6.88 5.73 16.82
C ASP A 175 -5.87 6.88 16.71
N SER A 176 -5.22 7.00 15.54
CA SER A 176 -4.20 7.97 15.19
C SER A 176 -4.26 8.25 13.68
N GLU A 177 -3.87 9.47 13.26
CA GLU A 177 -3.74 9.81 11.84
C GLU A 177 -2.67 8.96 11.12
N LYS A 178 -1.72 8.43 11.89
CA LYS A 178 -0.70 7.51 11.40
C LYS A 178 -0.78 6.20 12.17
N MET A 179 -0.93 5.11 11.44
CA MET A 179 -1.02 3.76 11.99
C MET A 179 -0.17 2.78 11.19
N THR A 180 0.19 1.69 11.87
CA THR A 180 0.78 0.52 11.24
C THR A 180 -0.05 -0.69 11.60
N VAL A 181 -0.49 -1.42 10.59
CA VAL A 181 -1.27 -2.66 10.75
C VAL A 181 -0.56 -3.81 10.03
N GLU A 182 -0.82 -5.04 10.45
CA GLU A 182 -0.29 -6.23 9.80
C GLU A 182 -1.45 -7.10 9.31
N ILE A 183 -1.34 -7.58 8.07
CA ILE A 183 -2.30 -8.52 7.48
C ILE A 183 -1.55 -9.79 7.04
N ALA A 184 -2.10 -10.95 7.39
CA ALA A 184 -1.46 -12.23 7.12
C ALA A 184 -2.26 -13.07 6.13
N PHE A 185 -1.55 -13.75 5.23
CA PHE A 185 -2.10 -14.66 4.23
C PHE A 185 -1.50 -16.03 4.45
N THR A 186 -2.32 -17.02 4.79
CA THR A 186 -1.90 -18.42 4.96
C THR A 186 -2.58 -19.31 3.93
N PHE A 187 -1.79 -20.10 3.21
CA PHE A 187 -2.26 -20.92 2.10
C PHE A 187 -1.30 -22.09 1.81
N ASP A 188 -1.76 -23.07 1.04
CA ASP A 188 -0.92 -24.16 0.53
C ASP A 188 -0.03 -23.64 -0.61
N GLY A 189 1.26 -23.45 -0.30
CA GLY A 189 2.28 -23.01 -1.23
C GLY A 189 3.16 -24.15 -1.76
N SER A 190 2.77 -25.42 -1.55
CA SER A 190 3.61 -26.58 -1.89
C SER A 190 4.01 -26.63 -3.36
N SER A 191 3.16 -26.11 -4.26
CA SER A 191 3.41 -26.06 -5.71
C SER A 191 4.04 -24.76 -6.20
N LEU A 192 4.42 -23.84 -5.29
CA LEU A 192 4.91 -22.51 -5.64
C LEU A 192 6.43 -22.38 -5.54
N GLY A 193 7.16 -23.48 -5.35
CA GLY A 193 8.62 -23.47 -5.38
C GLY A 193 9.16 -22.76 -6.62
N GLY A 194 10.08 -21.83 -6.40
CA GLY A 194 10.71 -21.00 -7.44
C GLY A 194 9.91 -19.78 -7.89
N LYS A 195 8.70 -19.55 -7.37
CA LYS A 195 7.83 -18.42 -7.74
C LYS A 195 8.06 -17.19 -6.86
N ASN A 196 7.76 -16.02 -7.40
CA ASN A 196 7.71 -14.78 -6.63
C ASN A 196 6.26 -14.32 -6.47
N LEU A 197 5.91 -13.98 -5.23
CA LEU A 197 4.60 -13.44 -4.88
C LEU A 197 4.72 -11.98 -4.50
N VAL A 198 3.75 -11.17 -4.91
CA VAL A 198 3.66 -9.74 -4.57
C VAL A 198 2.34 -9.50 -3.88
N THR A 199 2.35 -8.79 -2.75
CA THR A 199 1.11 -8.41 -2.06
C THR A 199 0.59 -7.10 -2.62
N PHE A 200 -0.70 -7.08 -2.96
CA PHE A 200 -1.46 -5.90 -3.34
C PHE A 200 -2.45 -5.55 -2.25
N GLU A 201 -2.72 -4.26 -2.06
CA GLU A 201 -3.62 -3.76 -1.03
C GLU A 201 -4.53 -2.62 -1.52
N GLU A 202 -5.75 -2.58 -1.00
CA GLU A 202 -6.67 -1.45 -1.08
C GLU A 202 -7.16 -1.08 0.32
N LEU A 203 -7.26 0.21 0.60
CA LEU A 203 -7.88 0.74 1.81
C LEU A 203 -9.23 1.38 1.47
N TYR A 204 -10.26 1.01 2.22
CA TYR A 204 -11.61 1.55 2.09
C TYR A 204 -12.03 2.26 3.37
N ASP A 205 -12.62 3.43 3.21
CA ASP A 205 -13.40 4.11 4.24
C ASP A 205 -14.76 3.44 4.37
N MET A 206 -15.09 3.02 5.59
CA MET A 206 -16.29 2.25 5.93
C MET A 206 -17.34 3.11 6.68
N THR A 207 -17.22 4.44 6.63
CA THR A 207 -18.19 5.37 7.25
C THR A 207 -19.61 5.15 6.73
N ASN A 208 -19.74 4.85 5.43
CA ASN A 208 -20.97 4.31 4.85
C ASN A 208 -20.78 2.83 4.48
N PRO A 209 -21.23 1.86 5.31
CA PRO A 209 -21.03 0.44 5.05
C PRO A 209 -21.71 -0.08 3.78
N ASP A 210 -22.78 0.57 3.32
CA ASP A 210 -23.51 0.18 2.11
C ASP A 210 -22.79 0.66 0.82
N GLU A 211 -21.92 1.66 0.96
CA GLU A 211 -21.11 2.21 -0.14
C GLU A 211 -19.67 2.49 0.34
N PRO A 212 -18.84 1.46 0.56
CA PRO A 212 -17.44 1.63 0.96
C PRO A 212 -16.66 2.44 -0.08
N LYS A 213 -16.02 3.52 0.34
CA LYS A 213 -15.24 4.39 -0.55
C LYS A 213 -13.78 3.97 -0.52
N LYS A 214 -13.21 3.59 -1.68
CA LYS A 214 -11.75 3.38 -1.79
C LYS A 214 -11.03 4.71 -1.59
N VAL A 215 -10.06 4.74 -0.69
CA VAL A 215 -9.32 5.96 -0.33
C VAL A 215 -7.84 5.92 -0.71
N THR A 216 -7.23 4.74 -0.81
CA THR A 216 -5.88 4.55 -1.35
C THR A 216 -5.65 3.09 -1.73
N GLU A 217 -4.62 2.82 -2.53
CA GLU A 217 -4.19 1.46 -2.88
C GLU A 217 -2.68 1.39 -3.09
N HIS A 218 -2.12 0.19 -2.96
CA HIS A 218 -0.76 -0.13 -3.38
C HIS A 218 -0.82 -1.38 -4.26
N LYS A 219 -0.55 -1.21 -5.55
CA LYS A 219 -0.71 -2.26 -6.58
C LYS A 219 0.43 -2.22 -7.59
N ASP A 220 1.64 -2.42 -7.10
CA ASP A 220 2.84 -2.44 -7.94
C ASP A 220 3.44 -3.84 -7.98
N ILE A 221 3.25 -4.55 -9.10
CA ILE A 221 3.81 -5.90 -9.32
C ILE A 221 5.33 -5.92 -9.34
N THR A 222 5.97 -4.76 -9.49
CA THR A 222 7.42 -4.61 -9.53
C THR A 222 8.03 -4.17 -8.19
N ASP A 223 7.22 -3.95 -7.15
CA ASP A 223 7.73 -3.53 -5.84
C ASP A 223 8.46 -4.67 -5.12
N ASP A 224 9.78 -4.53 -4.97
CA ASP A 224 10.64 -5.47 -4.24
C ASP A 224 10.35 -5.48 -2.73
N GLY A 225 9.88 -4.35 -2.19
CA GLY A 225 9.34 -4.20 -0.84
C GLY A 225 8.08 -5.04 -0.61
N GLN A 226 7.31 -5.32 -1.66
CA GLN A 226 6.14 -6.22 -1.61
C GLN A 226 6.39 -7.62 -2.15
N THR A 227 7.54 -7.87 -2.77
CA THR A 227 7.87 -9.18 -3.34
C THR A 227 8.44 -10.13 -2.26
N VAL A 228 7.97 -11.38 -2.23
CA VAL A 228 8.58 -12.51 -1.51
C VAL A 228 8.84 -13.66 -2.46
N THR A 229 9.93 -14.41 -2.26
CA THR A 229 10.29 -15.58 -3.06
C THR A 229 9.95 -16.86 -2.32
N ILE A 230 9.20 -17.76 -2.97
CA ILE A 230 8.96 -19.10 -2.47
C ILE A 230 10.09 -20.02 -2.98
N LYS A 231 10.89 -20.57 -2.07
CA LYS A 231 11.99 -21.48 -2.39
C LYS A 231 11.49 -22.89 -2.62
N GLU A 232 12.07 -23.56 -3.59
CA GLU A 232 11.91 -25.01 -3.73
C GLU A 232 12.41 -25.71 -2.47
N VAL A 233 11.68 -26.74 -2.03
CA VAL A 233 12.19 -27.66 -1.02
C VAL A 233 13.22 -28.54 -1.71
N PRO A 234 14.47 -28.62 -1.20
CA PRO A 234 15.46 -29.53 -1.76
C PRO A 234 14.92 -30.95 -1.76
N GLU A 235 14.92 -31.63 -2.91
CA GLU A 235 14.67 -33.07 -2.93
C GLU A 235 15.74 -33.74 -2.07
N VAL A 236 15.32 -34.46 -1.03
CA VAL A 236 16.22 -35.36 -0.32
C VAL A 236 16.57 -36.48 -1.31
N PRO A 237 17.84 -36.67 -1.69
CA PRO A 237 18.21 -37.76 -2.59
C PRO A 237 17.70 -39.07 -2.01
N ASP A 238 16.99 -39.86 -2.82
CA ASP A 238 16.64 -41.22 -2.46
C ASP A 238 17.92 -41.93 -2.02
N THR A 239 17.96 -42.35 -0.75
CA THR A 239 19.03 -43.20 -0.26
C THR A 239 18.96 -44.48 -1.10
N PRO A 240 20.04 -44.90 -1.78
CA PRO A 240 20.04 -46.17 -2.50
C PRO A 240 19.56 -47.24 -1.54
N LYS A 241 18.46 -47.92 -1.90
CA LYS A 241 17.94 -49.04 -1.13
C LYS A 241 19.04 -50.10 -1.13
N ASP A 242 19.74 -50.22 -0.01
CA ASP A 242 20.84 -51.16 0.13
C ASP A 242 20.32 -52.56 -0.18
N THR A 243 21.03 -53.22 -1.09
CA THR A 243 20.70 -54.52 -1.67
C THR A 243 20.60 -55.57 -0.58
N ASP A 244 19.48 -56.29 -0.50
CA ASP A 244 19.38 -57.51 0.28
C ASP A 244 20.39 -58.56 -0.26
N THR A 245 21.47 -58.70 0.50
CA THR A 245 22.12 -59.93 0.96
C THR A 245 21.98 -61.20 0.09
N PRO A 246 23.08 -61.77 -0.45
CA PRO A 246 23.05 -63.08 -1.11
C PRO A 246 22.80 -64.23 -0.11
N ASP A 247 21.82 -65.09 -0.39
CA ASP A 247 21.59 -66.35 0.30
C ASP A 247 22.79 -67.31 0.17
N THR A 248 23.03 -68.07 1.25
CA THR A 248 24.14 -69.05 1.44
C THR A 248 23.95 -70.29 0.52
N PRO A 249 25.01 -71.02 0.12
CA PRO A 249 25.08 -71.67 -1.20
C PRO A 249 24.54 -73.11 -1.27
N SER A 250 23.85 -73.43 -2.36
CA SER A 250 23.61 -74.82 -2.81
C SER A 250 24.65 -75.25 -3.85
N THR A 251 25.22 -76.43 -3.63
CA THR A 251 26.26 -77.08 -4.44
C THR A 251 25.73 -77.53 -5.81
N VAL A 252 26.31 -77.02 -6.90
CA VAL A 252 26.29 -77.66 -8.24
C VAL A 252 27.63 -77.42 -8.97
N THR A 253 28.12 -78.47 -9.59
CA THR A 253 29.42 -78.69 -10.25
C THR A 253 29.62 -78.06 -11.64
N LYS A 254 30.87 -77.62 -11.92
CA LYS A 254 31.58 -77.36 -13.22
C LYS A 254 31.07 -76.15 -14.05
N THR A 255 31.85 -75.29 -14.73
CA THR A 255 33.21 -75.31 -15.35
C THR A 255 33.69 -73.86 -15.63
N SER A 256 35.02 -73.64 -15.61
CA SER A 256 35.86 -72.68 -16.37
C SER A 256 35.25 -71.42 -17.03
N ASP A 257 35.74 -70.22 -16.63
CA ASP A 257 36.47 -69.24 -17.47
C ASP A 257 36.33 -67.80 -16.90
N SER A 258 37.45 -67.23 -16.44
CA SER A 258 37.54 -65.82 -16.04
C SER A 258 37.63 -64.89 -17.25
N PRO A 259 37.06 -63.67 -17.21
CA PRO A 259 37.64 -62.53 -17.89
C PRO A 259 38.53 -61.75 -16.91
N LYS A 260 39.76 -61.52 -17.35
CA LYS A 260 40.76 -60.68 -16.71
C LYS A 260 40.98 -59.49 -17.64
N THR A 261 40.65 -58.28 -17.20
CA THR A 261 41.11 -57.03 -17.85
C THR A 261 41.67 -56.12 -16.77
N GLY A 262 43.00 -56.00 -16.77
CA GLY A 262 43.74 -55.13 -15.89
C GLY A 262 43.99 -53.78 -16.55
N ASP A 263 43.95 -52.73 -15.73
CA ASP A 263 44.52 -51.43 -16.07
C ASP A 263 45.89 -51.29 -15.39
N ASN A 264 46.91 -51.08 -16.23
CA ASN A 264 48.31 -50.88 -15.85
C ASN A 264 48.63 -49.37 -15.77
N THR A 265 48.03 -48.66 -14.82
CA THR A 265 48.32 -47.23 -14.64
C THR A 265 49.69 -47.03 -13.97
N ASN A 266 50.65 -46.46 -14.71
CA ASN A 266 52.01 -46.22 -14.26
C ASN A 266 52.07 -45.05 -13.25
N ILE A 267 51.98 -45.37 -11.95
CA ILE A 267 51.96 -44.38 -10.85
C ILE A 267 53.26 -43.55 -10.75
N TYR A 268 54.37 -44.04 -11.31
CA TYR A 268 55.65 -43.33 -11.33
C TYR A 268 55.63 -42.11 -12.28
N ALA A 269 54.80 -42.13 -13.32
CA ALA A 269 54.61 -40.97 -14.20
C ALA A 269 53.97 -39.80 -13.46
N TYR A 270 53.03 -40.06 -12.54
CA TYR A 270 52.41 -39.02 -11.72
C TYR A 270 53.36 -38.48 -10.64
N LEU A 271 54.18 -39.35 -10.04
CA LEU A 271 55.20 -38.91 -9.06
C LEU A 271 56.31 -38.06 -9.71
N ALA A 272 56.70 -38.36 -10.96
CA ALA A 272 57.65 -37.54 -11.71
C ALA A 272 57.11 -36.14 -12.05
N MET A 273 55.81 -36.01 -12.35
CA MET A 273 55.15 -34.73 -12.61
C MET A 273 55.08 -33.84 -11.35
N LEU A 274 54.88 -34.42 -10.17
CA LEU A 274 54.85 -33.67 -8.91
C LEU A 274 56.23 -33.10 -8.52
N GLY A 275 57.31 -33.84 -8.79
CA GLY A 275 58.69 -33.42 -8.48
C GLY A 275 59.20 -32.20 -9.26
N LEU A 276 58.72 -31.97 -10.50
CA LEU A 276 59.15 -30.85 -11.34
C LEU A 276 58.56 -29.49 -10.90
N SER A 277 57.46 -29.48 -10.16
CA SER A 277 56.79 -28.25 -9.70
C SER A 277 57.49 -27.56 -8.50
N CYS A 278 58.22 -28.31 -7.68
CA CYS A 278 58.87 -27.79 -6.46
C CYS A 278 60.22 -27.10 -6.73
N VAL A 279 60.92 -27.43 -7.82
CA VAL A 279 62.23 -26.82 -8.16
C VAL A 279 62.07 -25.41 -8.75
N GLY A 280 60.95 -25.14 -9.44
CA GLY A 280 60.65 -23.82 -10.04
C GLY A 280 60.39 -22.70 -9.03
N LEU A 281 59.68 -23.00 -7.93
CA LEU A 281 59.36 -22.01 -6.89
C LEU A 281 60.57 -21.71 -5.98
N GLY A 282 61.44 -22.69 -5.71
CA GLY A 282 62.65 -22.51 -4.92
C GLY A 282 63.72 -21.65 -5.63
N GLY A 283 63.92 -21.85 -6.94
CA GLY A 283 64.90 -21.09 -7.74
C GLY A 283 64.56 -19.60 -7.87
N MET A 284 63.27 -19.27 -7.98
CA MET A 284 62.81 -17.88 -8.11
C MET A 284 63.02 -17.07 -6.82
N LEU A 285 62.83 -17.68 -5.65
CA LEU A 285 63.04 -17.04 -4.35
C LEU A 285 64.54 -16.84 -4.03
N TYR A 286 65.40 -17.76 -4.44
CA TYR A 286 66.86 -17.62 -4.27
C TYR A 286 67.44 -16.47 -5.11
N PHE A 287 67.04 -16.34 -6.39
CA PHE A 287 67.48 -15.25 -7.26
C PHE A 287 66.99 -13.87 -6.80
N LYS A 288 65.77 -13.78 -6.25
CA LYS A 288 65.20 -12.51 -5.74
C LYS A 288 65.89 -12.03 -4.45
N ARG A 289 66.46 -12.93 -3.64
CA ARG A 289 67.26 -12.59 -2.44
C ARG A 289 68.68 -12.14 -2.76
N ARG A 290 69.31 -12.66 -3.83
CA ARG A 290 70.69 -12.28 -4.23
C ARG A 290 70.79 -10.89 -4.87
N ARG A 291 69.72 -10.37 -5.51
CA ARG A 291 69.70 -9.01 -6.10
C ARG A 291 69.48 -7.86 -5.11
N LYS A 292 69.25 -8.14 -3.83
CA LYS A 292 69.11 -7.10 -2.77
C LYS A 292 70.36 -6.93 -1.90
N LYS A 293 71.48 -7.58 -2.24
CA LYS A 293 72.79 -7.34 -1.62
C LYS A 293 73.86 -7.26 -2.72
N LEU A 294 73.83 -6.15 -3.44
CA LEU A 294 74.93 -5.52 -4.19
C LEU A 294 74.57 -4.05 -4.34
#